data_AF-A0A179G652-F1
#
_entry.id   AF-A0A179G652-F1
#
_cell.length_a   1.000
_cell.length_b   1.000
_cell.length_c   1.000
_cell.angle_alpha   90.00
_cell.angle_beta   90.00
_cell.angle_gamma   90.00
#
_symmetry.space_group_name_H-M   'P 1'
#
loop_
_entity.id
_entity.type
_entity.pdbx_description
1 polymer ?
#
loop_
_entity_poly.entity_id
_entity_poly.type
_entity_poly.pdbx_seq_one_letter_code
_entity_poly.pdbx_strand_id
1 'polypeptide(L)'
;MPGPLKMSQRLQKAKDKAGEFFDEAIASSREFLKKHSAPMDEGDDDIGTVERLVGPPRPIFDELWTREDEASLRNAWEMSQLHDDLRSTSRVKFMAKLWTACYNTMHCSPCALVSPRYKLIFQGSISPKHDDSPEPDNSLGQVEKIVAQLVAPTQGASNAISTLVCHPLWQGNPSFLATAIQCAVICRTDDRRPWVMALTARNIPEIEALRERVACPQTEPISATLAQCVQGISGGDVVPTLLAFLDWLAQRIKRPEMAEVEGDGGMYHVQLRDLNNIIGALDTFTCRGFPRFMNTEFIEAATRWSLSQLSFPKQAEVVALHERSTLHELRMFSRSQRRMGRDSPMDMDMDQEHDGRPEAIKGPGPELEV
;
A
#
# COMPACT_ATOMS: atom_id res chain seq x y z
N MET A 1 -2.24 41.70 35.26
CA MET A 1 -0.98 40.93 35.13
C MET A 1 -0.92 39.89 36.25
N PRO A 2 -1.04 38.58 35.98
CA PRO A 2 -0.80 37.58 37.02
C PRO A 2 0.69 37.60 37.43
N GLY A 3 0.98 37.62 38.73
CA GLY A 3 2.36 37.70 39.24
C GLY A 3 3.21 36.44 38.95
N PRO A 4 4.55 36.57 38.94
CA PRO A 4 5.49 35.54 38.48
C PRO A 4 5.37 34.18 39.19
N LEU A 5 4.99 34.16 40.48
CA LEU A 5 4.74 32.93 41.25
C LEU A 5 3.51 32.13 40.76
N LYS A 6 2.44 32.81 40.30
CA LYS A 6 1.24 32.15 39.77
C LYS A 6 1.49 31.55 38.38
N MET A 7 2.43 32.13 37.62
CA MET A 7 2.83 31.62 36.31
C MET A 7 3.69 30.35 36.45
N SER A 8 4.61 30.32 37.42
CA SER A 8 5.42 29.13 37.74
C SER A 8 4.57 27.93 38.19
N GLN A 9 3.60 28.14 39.10
CA GLN A 9 2.70 27.07 39.55
C GLN A 9 1.77 26.55 38.44
N ARG A 10 1.32 27.42 37.53
CA ARG A 10 0.53 27.01 36.36
C ARG A 10 1.36 26.19 35.36
N LEU A 11 2.61 26.58 35.15
CA LEU A 11 3.52 25.84 34.29
C LEU A 11 3.85 24.46 34.86
N GLN A 12 4.06 24.37 36.19
CA GLN A 12 4.30 23.08 36.84
C GLN A 12 3.07 22.18 36.74
N LYS A 13 1.88 22.68 37.06
CA LYS A 13 0.63 21.89 36.90
C LYS A 13 0.38 21.45 35.46
N ALA A 14 0.75 22.26 34.48
CA ALA A 14 0.65 21.88 33.07
C ALA A 14 1.64 20.77 32.69
N LYS A 15 2.86 20.81 33.23
CA LYS A 15 3.85 19.75 33.06
C LYS A 15 3.42 18.45 33.73
N ASP A 16 2.90 18.52 34.94
CA ASP A 16 2.42 17.35 35.68
C ASP A 16 1.24 16.68 34.93
N LYS A 17 0.28 17.48 34.44
CA LYS A 17 -0.81 17.00 33.58
C LYS A 17 -0.33 16.40 32.26
N ALA A 18 0.69 16.99 31.65
CA ALA A 18 1.28 16.45 30.42
C ALA A 18 1.97 15.10 30.69
N GLY A 19 2.60 14.94 31.86
CA GLY A 19 3.16 13.67 32.32
C GLY A 19 2.09 12.60 32.50
N GLU A 20 1.01 12.91 33.22
CA GLU A 20 -0.13 11.99 33.40
C GLU A 20 -0.73 11.54 32.06
N PHE A 21 -0.88 12.48 31.11
CA PHE A 21 -1.41 12.18 29.78
C PHE A 21 -0.45 11.30 28.96
N PHE A 22 0.85 11.49 29.11
CA PHE A 22 1.86 10.64 28.46
C PHE A 22 1.88 9.23 29.07
N ASP A 23 1.74 9.10 30.38
CA ASP A 23 1.64 7.82 31.06
C ASP A 23 0.38 7.05 30.65
N GLU A 24 -0.76 7.73 30.50
CA GLU A 24 -2.00 7.15 29.96
C GLU A 24 -1.83 6.69 28.50
N ALA A 25 -1.17 7.50 27.66
CA ALA A 25 -0.85 7.12 26.29
C ALA A 25 0.07 5.88 26.24
N ILE A 26 1.09 5.80 27.09
CA ILE A 26 1.94 4.60 27.22
C ILE A 26 1.12 3.39 27.66
N ALA A 27 0.25 3.54 28.65
CA ALA A 27 -0.61 2.46 29.13
C ALA A 27 -1.53 1.95 28.02
N SER A 28 -2.17 2.87 27.29
CA SER A 28 -3.03 2.57 26.14
C SER A 28 -2.25 1.90 24.99
N SER A 29 -1.06 2.41 24.64
CA SER A 29 -0.17 1.77 23.65
C SER A 29 0.24 0.37 24.08
N ARG A 30 0.57 0.15 25.35
CA ARG A 30 0.90 -1.19 25.87
C ARG A 30 -0.30 -2.12 25.84
N GLU A 31 -1.48 -1.65 26.20
CA GLU A 31 -2.71 -2.44 26.14
C GLU A 31 -3.06 -2.80 24.69
N PHE A 32 -2.96 -1.84 23.77
CA PHE A 32 -3.10 -2.08 22.34
C PHE A 32 -2.12 -3.14 21.85
N LEU A 33 -0.83 -3.00 22.17
CA LEU A 33 0.21 -3.96 21.79
C LEU A 33 0.05 -5.32 22.46
N LYS A 34 -0.54 -5.42 23.65
CA LYS A 34 -0.86 -6.70 24.29
C LYS A 34 -2.07 -7.37 23.64
N LYS A 35 -3.11 -6.58 23.33
CA LYS A 35 -4.32 -7.08 22.67
C LYS A 35 -4.05 -7.50 21.23
N HIS A 36 -3.12 -6.83 20.58
CA HIS A 36 -2.70 -7.08 19.20
C HIS A 36 -1.24 -7.54 19.16
N SER A 37 -0.74 -8.20 20.21
CA SER A 37 0.62 -8.74 20.16
C SER A 37 0.65 -9.79 19.08
N ALA A 38 1.73 -9.83 18.31
CA ALA A 38 2.01 -10.98 17.48
C ALA A 38 1.97 -12.19 18.43
N PRO A 39 1.37 -13.33 18.05
CA PRO A 39 1.54 -14.54 18.84
C PRO A 39 3.05 -14.78 18.96
N MET A 40 3.61 -14.39 20.11
CA MET A 40 4.93 -14.79 20.56
C MET A 40 4.70 -16.22 20.98
N ASP A 41 4.86 -17.14 20.03
CA ASP A 41 4.76 -18.56 20.31
C ASP A 41 5.93 -18.90 21.25
N GLU A 42 5.61 -19.33 22.47
CA GLU A 42 6.58 -19.89 23.42
C GLU A 42 6.93 -21.36 23.05
N GLY A 43 6.75 -21.76 21.78
CA GLY A 43 6.96 -23.12 21.30
C GLY A 43 7.55 -23.16 19.88
N ASP A 44 8.21 -24.27 19.55
CA ASP A 44 9.06 -24.58 18.38
C ASP A 44 8.51 -24.31 16.95
N ASP A 45 7.38 -23.61 16.77
CA ASP A 45 6.75 -23.32 15.47
C ASP A 45 7.11 -21.92 14.90
N ASP A 46 8.34 -21.47 15.15
CA ASP A 46 8.94 -20.20 14.68
C ASP A 46 8.87 -20.02 13.15
N ILE A 47 8.75 -21.13 12.43
CA ILE A 47 8.70 -21.20 10.96
C ILE A 47 7.41 -20.57 10.43
N GLY A 48 6.26 -20.77 11.08
CA GLY A 48 4.95 -20.34 10.54
C GLY A 48 4.69 -18.83 10.59
N THR A 49 5.27 -18.10 11.55
CA THR A 49 5.03 -16.66 11.71
C THR A 49 5.93 -15.83 10.80
N VAL A 50 7.22 -16.18 10.70
CA VAL A 50 8.14 -15.52 9.77
C VAL A 50 7.76 -15.83 8.32
N GLU A 51 7.34 -17.06 8.01
CA GLU A 51 6.87 -17.41 6.67
C GLU A 51 5.64 -16.63 6.21
N ARG A 52 4.70 -16.35 7.13
CA ARG A 52 3.55 -15.48 6.84
C ARG A 52 3.97 -14.04 6.53
N LEU A 53 5.06 -13.58 7.14
CA LEU A 53 5.55 -12.21 7.03
C LEU A 53 6.36 -11.96 5.75
N VAL A 54 7.23 -12.91 5.40
CA VAL A 54 8.21 -12.73 4.30
C VAL A 54 8.06 -13.75 3.17
N GLY A 55 7.04 -14.61 3.23
CA GLY A 55 6.81 -15.71 2.28
C GLY A 55 7.60 -16.97 2.63
N PRO A 56 7.35 -18.12 1.95
CA PRO A 56 8.03 -19.38 2.23
C PRO A 56 9.55 -19.33 1.93
N PRO A 57 10.37 -20.16 2.59
CA PRO A 57 11.83 -20.17 2.44
C PRO A 57 12.25 -20.62 1.03
N ARG A 58 11.39 -21.39 0.36
CA ARG A 58 11.55 -21.79 -1.04
C ARG A 58 10.33 -21.32 -1.84
N PRO A 59 10.53 -20.83 -3.07
CA PRO A 59 9.42 -20.47 -3.94
C PRO A 59 8.56 -21.71 -4.24
N ILE A 60 7.24 -21.48 -4.26
CA ILE A 60 6.27 -22.50 -4.68
C ILE A 60 6.11 -22.35 -6.19
N PHE A 61 6.35 -23.44 -6.92
CA PHE A 61 6.21 -23.50 -8.37
C PHE A 61 4.87 -24.13 -8.76
N ASP A 62 4.16 -23.47 -9.66
CA ASP A 62 2.89 -23.91 -10.22
C ASP A 62 2.65 -23.24 -11.58
N GLU A 63 1.46 -23.40 -12.15
CA GLU A 63 1.10 -22.79 -13.44
C GLU A 63 1.17 -21.26 -13.44
N LEU A 64 1.10 -20.62 -12.28
CA LEU A 64 1.14 -19.16 -12.14
C LEU A 64 2.55 -18.66 -11.78
N TRP A 65 3.50 -19.55 -11.46
CA TRP A 65 4.90 -19.21 -11.16
C TRP A 65 5.84 -20.38 -11.51
N THR A 66 6.56 -20.26 -12.61
CA THR A 66 7.46 -21.30 -13.11
C THR A 66 8.89 -21.11 -12.59
N ARG A 67 9.77 -22.08 -12.88
CA ARG A 67 11.20 -21.96 -12.57
C ARG A 67 11.89 -20.88 -13.40
N GLU A 68 11.41 -20.66 -14.63
CA GLU A 68 11.90 -19.62 -15.52
C GLU A 68 11.55 -18.24 -14.96
N ASP A 69 10.32 -18.07 -14.47
CA ASP A 69 9.90 -16.81 -13.81
C ASP A 69 10.78 -16.49 -12.60
N GLU A 70 11.07 -17.50 -11.76
CA GLU A 70 11.95 -17.33 -10.61
C GLU A 70 13.38 -16.98 -11.04
N ALA A 71 13.92 -17.63 -12.06
CA ALA A 71 15.27 -17.34 -12.55
C ALA A 71 15.37 -15.90 -13.10
N SER A 72 14.39 -15.46 -13.89
CA SER A 72 14.29 -14.08 -14.39
C SER A 72 14.16 -13.08 -13.25
N LEU A 73 13.26 -13.32 -12.29
CA LEU A 73 13.10 -12.45 -11.13
C LEU A 73 14.40 -12.31 -10.32
N ARG A 74 15.11 -13.42 -10.11
CA ARG A 74 16.39 -13.44 -9.39
C ARG A 74 17.47 -12.63 -10.12
N ASN A 75 17.58 -12.80 -11.43
CA ASN A 75 18.50 -12.04 -12.26
C ASN A 75 18.19 -10.54 -12.20
N ALA A 76 16.93 -10.16 -12.39
CA ALA A 76 16.49 -8.77 -12.28
C ALA A 76 16.77 -8.18 -10.88
N TRP A 77 16.54 -8.97 -9.83
CA TRP A 77 16.84 -8.57 -8.44
C TRP A 77 18.32 -8.29 -8.23
N GLU A 78 19.20 -9.18 -8.72
CA GLU A 78 20.65 -9.03 -8.57
C GLU A 78 21.17 -7.74 -9.22
N MET A 79 20.54 -7.32 -10.32
CA MET A 79 20.85 -6.09 -11.04
C MET A 79 20.13 -4.83 -10.48
N SER A 80 19.26 -4.98 -9.48
CA SER A 80 18.42 -3.87 -9.00
C SER A 80 19.14 -2.90 -8.07
N GLN A 81 18.75 -1.63 -8.11
CA GLN A 81 19.28 -0.61 -7.19
C GLN A 81 18.95 -0.92 -5.72
N LEU A 82 17.77 -1.49 -5.45
CA LEU A 82 17.37 -1.91 -4.10
C LEU A 82 18.32 -2.97 -3.54
N HIS A 83 18.73 -3.95 -4.35
CA HIS A 83 19.68 -4.98 -3.92
C HIS A 83 21.02 -4.36 -3.45
N ASP A 84 21.53 -3.35 -4.17
CA ASP A 84 22.75 -2.63 -3.77
C ASP A 84 22.54 -1.73 -2.55
N ASP A 85 21.40 -1.05 -2.47
CA ASP A 85 21.04 -0.21 -1.33
C ASP A 85 21.05 -1.00 -0.01
N LEU A 86 20.58 -2.26 -0.03
CA LEU A 86 20.51 -3.12 1.16
C LEU A 86 21.88 -3.54 1.69
N ARG A 87 22.96 -3.42 0.90
CA ARG A 87 24.33 -3.66 1.37
C ARG A 87 24.89 -2.50 2.20
N SER A 88 24.25 -1.33 2.17
CA SER A 88 24.71 -0.16 2.90
C SER A 88 24.40 -0.26 4.40
N THR A 89 25.44 -0.32 5.24
CA THR A 89 25.32 -0.43 6.70
C THR A 89 24.48 0.67 7.35
N SER A 90 24.50 1.89 6.79
CA SER A 90 23.68 3.00 7.30
C SER A 90 22.19 2.75 7.03
N ARG A 91 21.86 2.11 5.90
CA ARG A 91 20.49 1.75 5.54
C ARG A 91 19.90 0.67 6.42
N VAL A 92 20.69 -0.37 6.71
CA VAL A 92 20.25 -1.49 7.56
C VAL A 92 19.77 -1.02 8.94
N LYS A 93 20.39 0.01 9.54
CA LYS A 93 20.00 0.51 10.87
C LYS A 93 18.59 1.10 10.92
N PHE A 94 18.23 1.94 9.95
CA PHE A 94 16.87 2.51 9.93
C PHE A 94 15.83 1.50 9.47
N MET A 95 16.23 0.58 8.58
CA MET A 95 15.35 -0.51 8.17
C MET A 95 15.03 -1.44 9.34
N ALA A 96 15.98 -1.75 10.22
CA ALA A 96 15.72 -2.51 11.43
C ALA A 96 14.60 -1.88 12.28
N LYS A 97 14.66 -0.56 12.49
CA LYS A 97 13.62 0.18 13.24
C LYS A 97 12.27 0.13 12.55
N LEU A 98 12.26 0.31 11.23
CA LEU A 98 11.04 0.24 10.41
C LEU A 98 10.41 -1.16 10.50
N TRP A 99 11.21 -2.21 10.37
CA TRP A 99 10.77 -3.59 10.54
C TRP A 99 10.18 -3.84 11.93
N THR A 100 10.85 -3.40 12.99
CA THR A 100 10.34 -3.53 14.36
C THR A 100 9.00 -2.81 14.51
N ALA A 101 8.84 -1.62 13.93
CA ALA A 101 7.55 -0.91 13.96
C ALA A 101 6.47 -1.69 13.21
N CYS A 102 6.69 -2.01 11.93
CA CYS A 102 5.70 -2.71 11.08
C CYS A 102 5.28 -4.06 11.66
N TYR A 103 6.24 -4.87 12.12
CA TYR A 103 5.95 -6.20 12.67
C TYR A 103 5.12 -6.09 13.94
N ASN A 104 5.53 -5.25 14.89
CA ASN A 104 4.88 -5.23 16.19
C ASN A 104 3.56 -4.45 16.23
N THR A 105 3.31 -3.55 15.27
CA THR A 105 2.05 -2.77 15.25
C THR A 105 1.05 -3.24 14.20
N MET A 106 1.50 -3.81 13.08
CA MET A 106 0.67 -4.19 11.94
C MET A 106 0.84 -5.66 11.50
N HIS A 107 1.75 -6.42 12.11
CA HIS A 107 2.03 -7.82 11.76
C HIS A 107 2.39 -8.02 10.28
N CYS A 108 3.05 -7.03 9.68
CA CYS A 108 3.42 -7.05 8.27
C CYS A 108 4.87 -6.66 8.06
N SER A 109 5.44 -7.04 6.91
CA SER A 109 6.73 -6.54 6.51
C SER A 109 6.61 -5.10 6.00
N PRO A 110 7.68 -4.30 6.05
CA PRO A 110 7.70 -2.99 5.38
C PRO A 110 7.40 -3.09 3.88
N CYS A 111 7.83 -4.18 3.22
CA CYS A 111 7.58 -4.40 1.79
C CYS A 111 6.11 -4.68 1.50
N ALA A 112 5.37 -5.30 2.43
CA ALA A 112 3.94 -5.53 2.27
C ALA A 112 3.12 -4.23 2.39
N LEU A 113 3.66 -3.17 3.01
CA LEU A 113 2.97 -1.89 3.16
C LEU A 113 3.08 -1.03 1.89
N VAL A 114 4.30 -0.88 1.38
CA VAL A 114 4.60 -0.22 0.10
C VAL A 114 4.96 -1.32 -0.89
N SER A 115 3.93 -1.96 -1.43
CA SER A 115 4.03 -3.18 -2.23
C SER A 115 3.58 -2.95 -3.67
N PRO A 116 4.25 -3.57 -4.67
CA PRO A 116 3.73 -3.68 -6.04
C PRO A 116 2.30 -4.27 -6.11
N ARG A 117 1.89 -5.11 -5.14
CA ARG A 117 0.51 -5.62 -5.05
C ARG A 117 -0.54 -4.51 -4.91
N TYR A 118 -0.16 -3.40 -4.28
CA TYR A 118 -0.98 -2.21 -4.14
C TYR A 118 -0.59 -1.12 -5.15
N LYS A 119 0.19 -1.49 -6.16
CA LYS A 119 0.81 -0.60 -7.12
C LYS A 119 1.65 0.50 -6.48
N LEU A 120 2.23 0.27 -5.31
CA LEU A 120 3.03 1.26 -4.57
C LEU A 120 4.52 0.91 -4.65
N ILE A 121 5.34 1.87 -5.04
CA ILE A 121 6.80 1.77 -5.00
C ILE A 121 7.40 3.09 -4.48
N PHE A 122 8.55 3.05 -3.82
CA PHE A 122 9.23 4.30 -3.46
C PHE A 122 9.81 4.97 -4.70
N GLN A 123 9.72 6.30 -4.76
CA GLN A 123 10.37 7.04 -5.84
C GLN A 123 11.89 6.97 -5.72
N GLY A 124 12.54 6.43 -6.75
CA GLY A 124 13.98 6.52 -6.94
C GLY A 124 14.42 7.85 -7.55
N SER A 125 15.72 8.17 -7.44
CA SER A 125 16.33 9.35 -8.07
C SER A 125 16.37 9.26 -9.60
N ILE A 126 16.25 8.04 -10.15
CA ILE A 126 16.25 7.78 -11.57
C ILE A 126 14.79 7.69 -12.00
N SER A 127 14.26 8.77 -12.58
CA SER A 127 13.07 8.64 -13.42
C SER A 127 13.52 7.77 -14.60
N PRO A 128 12.88 6.61 -14.89
CA PRO A 128 13.11 5.97 -16.16
C PRO A 128 12.80 7.03 -17.22
N LYS A 129 13.78 7.28 -18.10
CA LYS A 129 13.50 8.01 -19.33
C LYS A 129 12.37 7.24 -20.01
N HIS A 130 11.38 7.95 -20.54
CA HIS A 130 10.34 7.39 -21.39
C HIS A 130 11.06 6.56 -22.46
N ASP A 131 11.12 5.25 -22.28
CA ASP A 131 11.60 4.35 -23.30
C ASP A 131 10.33 4.02 -24.08
N ASP A 132 10.19 4.58 -25.27
CA ASP A 132 9.03 4.37 -26.17
C ASP A 132 8.96 2.90 -26.69
N SER A 133 9.67 1.99 -26.02
CA SER A 133 9.61 0.56 -26.24
C SER A 133 8.19 0.07 -25.92
N PRO A 134 7.58 -0.75 -26.80
CA PRO A 134 6.23 -1.27 -26.59
C PRO A 134 6.16 -1.97 -25.23
N GLU A 135 5.07 -1.72 -24.47
CA GLU A 135 4.86 -2.40 -23.19
C GLU A 135 4.97 -3.91 -23.42
N PRO A 136 5.76 -4.63 -22.61
CA PRO A 136 5.86 -6.07 -22.76
C PRO A 136 4.48 -6.69 -22.51
N ASP A 137 3.92 -7.34 -23.53
CA ASP A 137 2.63 -8.06 -23.47
C ASP A 137 2.62 -9.21 -22.45
N ASN A 138 3.78 -9.55 -21.87
CA ASN A 138 3.91 -10.62 -20.89
C ASN A 138 4.11 -10.10 -19.45
N SER A 139 3.51 -10.81 -18.49
CA SER A 139 3.57 -10.46 -17.06
C SER A 139 5.00 -10.43 -16.49
N LEU A 140 5.95 -11.12 -17.15
CA LEU A 140 7.33 -11.23 -16.70
C LEU A 140 8.12 -9.95 -16.97
N GLY A 141 8.00 -9.37 -18.17
CA GLY A 141 8.63 -8.09 -18.52
C GLY A 141 8.14 -6.95 -17.64
N GLN A 142 6.87 -6.99 -17.21
CA GLN A 142 6.33 -6.03 -16.24
C GLN A 142 7.02 -6.14 -14.88
N VAL A 143 7.27 -7.37 -14.38
CA VAL A 143 7.96 -7.59 -13.10
C VAL A 143 9.40 -7.10 -13.15
N GLU A 144 10.14 -7.41 -14.21
CA GLU A 144 11.53 -6.95 -14.39
C GLU A 144 11.61 -5.41 -14.41
N LYS A 145 10.67 -4.76 -15.09
CA LYS A 145 10.53 -3.30 -15.12
C LYS A 145 10.22 -2.70 -13.75
N ILE A 146 9.38 -3.35 -12.95
CA ILE A 146 9.11 -2.92 -11.57
C ILE A 146 10.36 -3.06 -10.72
N VAL A 147 11.05 -4.20 -10.81
CA VAL A 147 12.29 -4.47 -10.05
C VAL A 147 13.35 -3.42 -10.33
N ALA A 148 13.51 -3.00 -11.60
CA ALA A 148 14.43 -1.94 -11.98
C ALA A 148 14.12 -0.58 -11.33
N GLN A 149 12.87 -0.34 -10.93
CA GLN A 149 12.42 0.89 -10.28
C GLN A 149 12.45 0.82 -8.74
N LEU A 150 12.62 -0.38 -8.16
CA LEU A 150 12.64 -0.54 -6.71
C LEU A 150 13.89 0.11 -6.11
N VAL A 151 13.67 0.94 -5.09
CA VAL A 151 14.72 1.57 -4.29
C VAL A 151 14.44 1.38 -2.81
N ALA A 152 15.50 1.36 -1.99
CA ALA A 152 15.29 1.32 -0.55
C ALA A 152 14.73 2.67 -0.06
N PRO A 153 13.80 2.67 0.92
CA PRO A 153 13.29 3.91 1.48
C PRO A 153 14.44 4.74 2.04
N THR A 154 14.34 6.06 1.89
CA THR A 154 15.26 6.98 2.54
C THR A 154 15.07 6.93 4.06
N GLN A 155 16.01 7.48 4.82
CA GLN A 155 15.85 7.60 6.27
C GLN A 155 14.59 8.40 6.64
N GLY A 156 14.30 9.47 5.91
CA GLY A 156 13.08 10.28 6.12
C GLY A 156 11.81 9.47 5.88
N ALA A 157 11.75 8.72 4.78
CA ALA A 157 10.61 7.86 4.47
C ALA A 157 10.44 6.74 5.49
N SER A 158 11.54 6.12 5.93
CA SER A 158 11.52 5.06 6.95
C SER A 158 11.01 5.56 8.30
N ASN A 159 11.43 6.77 8.71
CA ASN A 159 10.92 7.40 9.93
C ASN A 159 9.43 7.71 9.80
N ALA A 160 9.01 8.34 8.70
CA ALA A 160 7.61 8.69 8.48
C ALA A 160 6.70 7.45 8.49
N ILE A 161 7.12 6.34 7.86
CA ILE A 161 6.37 5.08 7.93
C ILE A 161 6.35 4.52 9.35
N SER A 162 7.47 4.55 10.07
CA SER A 162 7.52 4.11 11.47
C SER A 162 6.53 4.89 12.34
N THR A 163 6.41 6.21 12.14
CA THR A 163 5.38 7.04 12.77
C THR A 163 3.98 6.59 12.37
N LEU A 164 3.73 6.41 11.07
CA LEU A 164 2.42 6.06 10.53
C LEU A 164 1.93 4.70 11.03
N VAL A 165 2.77 3.66 11.02
CA VAL A 165 2.34 2.30 11.41
C VAL A 165 1.95 2.19 12.88
N CYS A 166 2.38 3.14 13.73
CA CYS A 166 1.99 3.20 15.14
C CYS A 166 0.60 3.81 15.36
N HIS A 167 0.01 4.45 14.34
CA HIS A 167 -1.20 5.24 14.54
C HIS A 167 -2.47 4.35 14.69
N PRO A 168 -3.34 4.59 15.70
CA PRO A 168 -4.46 3.72 16.03
C PRO A 168 -5.58 3.71 14.99
N LEU A 169 -5.65 4.72 14.11
CA LEU A 169 -6.63 4.77 13.00
C LEU A 169 -6.62 3.48 12.16
N TRP A 170 -5.46 2.86 12.00
CA TRP A 170 -5.29 1.69 11.14
C TRP A 170 -5.77 0.40 11.79
N GLN A 171 -5.95 0.37 13.12
CA GLN A 171 -6.37 -0.82 13.87
C GLN A 171 -5.47 -2.05 13.59
N GLY A 172 -4.17 -1.82 13.35
CA GLY A 172 -3.22 -2.86 12.95
C GLY A 172 -3.44 -3.43 11.54
N ASN A 173 -4.34 -2.86 10.73
CA ASN A 173 -4.58 -3.32 9.36
C ASN A 173 -3.67 -2.57 8.36
N PRO A 174 -2.68 -3.24 7.74
CA PRO A 174 -1.76 -2.59 6.80
C PRO A 174 -2.46 -2.08 5.54
N SER A 175 -3.60 -2.68 5.14
CA SER A 175 -4.33 -2.26 3.94
C SER A 175 -4.98 -0.88 4.11
N PHE A 176 -5.30 -0.48 5.34
CA PHE A 176 -5.83 0.86 5.62
C PHE A 176 -4.77 1.92 5.35
N LEU A 177 -3.56 1.71 5.88
CA LEU A 177 -2.44 2.63 5.66
C LEU A 177 -2.00 2.61 4.19
N ALA A 178 -1.90 1.45 3.54
CA ALA A 178 -1.60 1.37 2.11
C ALA A 178 -2.62 2.15 1.26
N THR A 179 -3.92 2.09 1.60
CA THR A 179 -4.97 2.87 0.92
C THR A 179 -4.80 4.37 1.15
N ALA A 180 -4.41 4.80 2.35
CA ALA A 180 -4.10 6.20 2.63
C ALA A 180 -2.88 6.69 1.84
N ILE A 181 -1.85 5.85 1.67
CA ILE A 181 -0.68 6.15 0.83
C ILE A 181 -1.09 6.27 -0.64
N GLN A 182 -1.89 5.34 -1.17
CA GLN A 182 -2.43 5.44 -2.53
C GLN A 182 -3.21 6.76 -2.71
N CYS A 183 -4.14 7.07 -1.78
CA CYS A 183 -4.93 8.29 -1.82
C CYS A 183 -4.03 9.54 -1.82
N ALA A 184 -2.96 9.55 -1.00
CA ALA A 184 -2.05 10.68 -0.95
C ALA A 184 -1.33 10.91 -2.29
N VAL A 185 -0.83 9.84 -2.91
CA VAL A 185 -0.18 9.90 -4.23
C VAL A 185 -1.17 10.36 -5.29
N ILE A 186 -2.34 9.72 -5.37
CA ILE A 186 -3.39 10.05 -6.35
C ILE A 186 -3.81 11.52 -6.25
N CYS A 187 -4.06 12.04 -5.04
CA CYS A 187 -4.42 13.45 -4.86
C CYS A 187 -3.30 14.40 -5.28
N ARG A 188 -2.05 14.02 -5.06
CA ARG A 188 -0.88 14.83 -5.37
C ARG A 188 -0.59 14.90 -6.85
N THR A 189 -0.77 13.80 -7.56
CA THR A 189 -0.51 13.69 -9.01
C THR A 189 -1.73 14.06 -9.84
N ASP A 190 -2.89 14.15 -9.21
CA ASP A 190 -4.18 14.23 -9.87
C ASP A 190 -4.44 13.03 -10.81
N ASP A 191 -3.99 11.84 -10.40
CA ASP A 191 -4.16 10.61 -11.19
C ASP A 191 -5.64 10.25 -11.33
N ARG A 192 -6.10 10.13 -12.57
CA ARG A 192 -7.50 9.87 -12.93
C ARG A 192 -7.76 8.45 -13.43
N ARG A 193 -6.74 7.59 -13.43
CA ARG A 193 -6.88 6.17 -13.78
C ARG A 193 -7.76 5.44 -12.77
N PRO A 194 -8.33 4.27 -13.12
CA PRO A 194 -8.97 3.38 -12.17
C PRO A 194 -8.11 3.13 -10.93
N TRP A 195 -8.66 3.40 -9.75
CA TRP A 195 -7.99 3.17 -8.48
C TRP A 195 -8.35 1.80 -7.93
N VAL A 196 -7.37 0.89 -7.96
CA VAL A 196 -7.46 -0.39 -7.27
C VAL A 196 -7.05 -0.20 -5.82
N MET A 197 -8.04 0.02 -4.94
CA MET A 197 -7.80 0.24 -3.52
C MET A 197 -7.13 -0.98 -2.86
N ALA A 198 -6.08 -0.74 -2.07
CA ALA A 198 -5.42 -1.78 -1.27
C ALA A 198 -6.38 -2.41 -0.26
N LEU A 199 -7.29 -1.60 0.29
CA LEU A 199 -8.34 -2.06 1.19
C LEU A 199 -9.44 -2.83 0.44
N THR A 200 -9.59 -4.10 0.79
CA THR A 200 -10.61 -5.01 0.23
C THR A 200 -11.65 -5.46 1.26
N ALA A 201 -11.72 -4.78 2.41
CA ALA A 201 -12.63 -5.14 3.51
C ALA A 201 -14.09 -5.09 3.06
N ARG A 202 -14.77 -6.23 3.16
CA ARG A 202 -16.17 -6.40 2.70
C ARG A 202 -17.23 -6.12 3.78
N ASN A 203 -16.80 -5.66 4.94
CA ASN A 203 -17.65 -5.48 6.12
C ASN A 203 -18.00 -4.01 6.38
N ILE A 204 -17.61 -3.09 5.50
CA ILE A 204 -17.92 -1.66 5.61
C ILE A 204 -18.56 -1.22 4.29
N PRO A 205 -19.90 -1.19 4.19
CA PRO A 205 -20.63 -0.92 2.95
C PRO A 205 -20.22 0.38 2.26
N GLU A 206 -19.90 1.43 3.02
CA GLU A 206 -19.49 2.72 2.45
C GLU A 206 -18.11 2.66 1.79
N ILE A 207 -17.22 1.82 2.32
CA ILE A 207 -15.90 1.57 1.71
C ILE A 207 -16.05 0.69 0.47
N GLU A 208 -16.96 -0.29 0.48
CA GLU A 208 -17.28 -1.07 -0.72
C GLU A 208 -17.85 -0.20 -1.83
N ALA A 209 -18.80 0.68 -1.52
CA ALA A 209 -19.38 1.63 -2.46
C ALA A 209 -18.34 2.61 -3.01
N LEU A 210 -17.44 3.10 -2.16
CA LEU A 210 -16.30 3.91 -2.63
C LEU A 210 -15.44 3.10 -3.61
N ARG A 211 -15.08 1.87 -3.25
CA ARG A 211 -14.22 1.00 -4.07
C ARG A 211 -14.82 0.75 -5.46
N GLU A 212 -16.11 0.46 -5.53
CA GLU A 212 -16.81 0.27 -6.81
C GLU A 212 -16.78 1.54 -7.66
N ARG A 213 -16.99 2.71 -7.04
CA ARG A 213 -16.99 3.99 -7.74
C ARG A 213 -15.61 4.38 -8.28
N VAL A 214 -14.55 4.07 -7.55
CA VAL A 214 -13.17 4.44 -7.92
C VAL A 214 -12.50 3.40 -8.83
N ALA A 215 -13.12 2.24 -9.02
CA ALA A 215 -12.65 1.18 -9.93
C ALA A 215 -12.81 1.54 -11.43
N CYS A 216 -13.45 2.65 -11.76
CA CYS A 216 -13.56 3.18 -13.12
C CYS A 216 -12.66 4.43 -13.29
N PRO A 217 -12.31 4.82 -14.54
CA PRO A 217 -11.62 6.09 -14.77
C PRO A 217 -12.43 7.27 -14.22
N GLN A 218 -11.75 8.21 -13.56
CA GLN A 218 -12.39 9.32 -12.86
C GLN A 218 -12.41 10.57 -13.74
N THR A 219 -13.57 11.19 -13.92
CA THR A 219 -13.68 12.51 -14.58
C THR A 219 -13.30 13.64 -13.64
N GLU A 220 -13.58 13.48 -12.35
CA GLU A 220 -13.31 14.45 -11.29
C GLU A 220 -12.15 13.99 -10.38
N PRO A 221 -11.48 14.92 -9.68
CA PRO A 221 -10.41 14.55 -8.76
C PRO A 221 -10.96 13.62 -7.68
N ILE A 222 -10.12 12.70 -7.19
CA ILE A 222 -10.56 11.73 -6.19
C ILE A 222 -11.12 12.39 -4.91
N SER A 223 -10.67 13.61 -4.58
CA SER A 223 -11.22 14.41 -3.48
C SER A 223 -12.69 14.77 -3.66
N ALA A 224 -13.14 15.02 -4.90
CA ALA A 224 -14.56 15.25 -5.18
C ALA A 224 -15.38 13.97 -4.97
N THR A 225 -14.89 12.84 -5.47
CA THR A 225 -15.52 11.52 -5.27
C THR A 225 -15.65 11.17 -3.79
N LEU A 226 -14.58 11.38 -3.01
CA LEU A 226 -14.57 11.15 -1.56
C LEU A 226 -15.57 12.08 -0.83
N ALA A 227 -15.59 13.37 -1.16
CA ALA A 227 -16.54 14.31 -0.58
C ALA A 227 -18.00 13.92 -0.88
N GLN A 228 -18.29 13.47 -2.10
CA GLN A 228 -19.62 12.97 -2.48
C GLN A 228 -19.99 11.71 -1.69
N CYS A 229 -19.06 10.78 -1.49
CA CYS A 229 -19.29 9.58 -0.66
C CYS A 229 -19.60 9.96 0.79
N VAL A 230 -18.86 10.91 1.38
CA VAL A 230 -19.10 11.37 2.76
C VAL A 230 -20.43 12.11 2.89
N GLN A 231 -20.77 12.98 1.93
CA GLN A 231 -22.03 13.74 1.93
C GLN A 231 -23.27 12.88 1.65
N GLY A 232 -23.10 11.78 0.91
CA GLY A 232 -24.19 10.86 0.56
C GLY A 232 -24.65 9.96 1.70
N ILE A 233 -23.94 9.95 2.84
CA ILE A 233 -24.32 9.19 4.03
C ILE A 233 -25.49 9.92 4.71
N SER A 234 -26.62 9.22 4.85
CA SER A 234 -27.88 9.79 5.35
C SER A 234 -27.70 10.50 6.68
N GLY A 235 -28.43 11.61 6.88
CA GLY A 235 -28.43 12.39 8.12
C GLY A 235 -28.93 11.58 9.31
N GLY A 236 -28.05 10.80 9.92
CA GLY A 236 -28.35 9.84 10.99
C GLY A 236 -27.31 8.73 11.09
N ASP A 237 -26.68 8.37 9.97
CA ASP A 237 -25.65 7.33 9.91
C ASP A 237 -24.27 7.88 10.27
N VAL A 238 -23.46 7.05 10.93
CA VAL A 238 -22.11 7.42 11.36
C VAL A 238 -21.14 7.16 10.22
N VAL A 239 -20.56 8.22 9.65
CA VAL A 239 -19.51 8.10 8.63
C VAL A 239 -18.35 7.25 9.18
N PRO A 240 -17.94 6.18 8.48
CA PRO A 240 -16.78 5.38 8.90
C PRO A 240 -15.55 6.27 9.06
N THR A 241 -14.84 6.12 10.18
CA THR A 241 -13.71 7.01 10.53
C THR A 241 -12.63 7.02 9.45
N LEU A 242 -12.38 5.87 8.80
CA LEU A 242 -11.44 5.79 7.68
C LEU A 242 -11.90 6.61 6.47
N LEU A 243 -13.18 6.51 6.08
CA LEU A 243 -13.72 7.26 4.95
C LEU A 243 -13.67 8.77 5.21
N ALA A 244 -14.08 9.21 6.42
CA ALA A 244 -13.95 10.60 6.85
C ALA A 244 -12.49 11.08 6.85
N PHE A 245 -11.55 10.21 7.22
CA PHE A 245 -10.13 10.54 7.18
C PHE A 245 -9.59 10.65 5.75
N LEU A 246 -9.98 9.75 4.83
CA LEU A 246 -9.56 9.82 3.43
C LEU A 246 -10.03 11.11 2.75
N ASP A 247 -11.29 11.50 2.97
CA ASP A 247 -11.81 12.79 2.53
C ASP A 247 -11.01 13.97 3.13
N TRP A 248 -10.78 13.94 4.45
CA TRP A 248 -9.97 14.95 5.14
C TRP A 248 -8.54 15.07 4.58
N LEU A 249 -7.87 13.94 4.34
CA LEU A 249 -6.56 13.89 3.70
C LEU A 249 -6.59 14.52 2.31
N ALA A 250 -7.56 14.10 1.49
CA ALA A 250 -7.68 14.53 0.11
C ALA A 250 -7.93 16.05 -0.03
N GLN A 251 -8.65 16.66 0.91
CA GLN A 251 -8.87 18.11 0.95
C GLN A 251 -7.62 18.94 1.29
N ARG A 252 -6.62 18.33 1.94
CA ARG A 252 -5.41 19.03 2.41
C ARG A 252 -4.24 18.95 1.44
N ILE A 253 -4.26 18.00 0.52
CA ILE A 253 -3.20 17.84 -0.48
C ILE A 253 -3.41 18.89 -1.57
N LYS A 254 -2.40 19.74 -1.74
CA LYS A 254 -2.40 20.73 -2.82
C LYS A 254 -2.36 20.02 -4.16
N ARG A 255 -3.32 20.35 -5.02
CA ARG A 255 -3.39 19.82 -6.37
C ARG A 255 -2.32 20.47 -7.25
N PRO A 256 -1.75 19.73 -8.21
CA PRO A 256 -0.88 20.31 -9.22
C PRO A 256 -1.72 21.11 -10.23
N GLU A 257 -1.11 22.07 -10.92
CA GLU A 257 -1.77 22.84 -11.98
C GLU A 257 -2.06 21.98 -13.22
N MET A 258 -1.24 20.95 -13.45
CA MET A 258 -1.42 19.94 -14.48
C MET A 258 -1.26 18.55 -13.87
N ALA A 259 -2.08 17.60 -14.30
CA ALA A 259 -1.96 16.21 -13.84
C ALA A 259 -0.58 15.65 -14.21
N GLU A 260 0.13 15.16 -13.20
CA GLU A 260 1.37 14.43 -13.37
C GLU A 260 0.97 12.98 -13.64
N VAL A 261 1.00 12.53 -14.90
CA VAL A 261 0.80 11.10 -15.19
C VAL A 261 2.03 10.37 -14.64
N GLU A 262 1.89 9.76 -13.46
CA GLU A 262 2.96 8.96 -12.88
C GLU A 262 3.17 7.70 -13.72
N GLY A 263 4.40 7.63 -14.25
CA GLY A 263 5.18 6.41 -14.35
C GLY A 263 4.69 5.38 -15.36
N ASP A 264 5.57 5.08 -16.29
CA ASP A 264 5.52 3.92 -17.17
C ASP A 264 5.25 2.62 -16.36
N GLY A 265 4.17 1.90 -16.68
CA GLY A 265 3.75 0.65 -16.00
C GLY A 265 2.69 0.77 -14.88
N GLY A 266 2.11 1.96 -14.64
CA GLY A 266 0.90 2.07 -13.80
C GLY A 266 1.12 2.03 -12.29
N MET A 267 2.33 2.35 -11.83
CA MET A 267 2.71 2.38 -10.42
C MET A 267 2.57 3.78 -9.81
N TYR A 268 2.22 3.81 -8.52
CA TYR A 268 2.20 4.98 -7.65
C TYR A 268 3.57 5.14 -6.98
N HIS A 269 4.27 6.22 -7.33
CA HIS A 269 5.59 6.55 -6.81
C HIS A 269 5.46 7.33 -5.49
N VAL A 270 5.64 6.62 -4.39
CA VAL A 270 5.55 7.16 -3.04
C VAL A 270 6.74 8.05 -2.73
N GLN A 271 6.45 9.30 -2.40
CA GLN A 271 7.44 10.28 -1.94
C GLN A 271 7.33 10.54 -0.44
N LEU A 272 8.40 11.09 0.14
CA LEU A 272 8.36 11.57 1.53
C LEU A 272 7.26 12.61 1.75
N ARG A 273 6.95 13.46 0.75
CA ARG A 273 5.85 14.44 0.85
C ARG A 273 4.49 13.77 1.03
N ASP A 274 4.26 12.60 0.43
CA ASP A 274 3.00 11.85 0.58
C ASP A 274 2.81 11.37 2.01
N LEU A 275 3.87 10.79 2.58
CA LEU A 275 3.87 10.30 3.96
C LEU A 275 3.68 11.45 4.95
N ASN A 276 4.34 12.59 4.72
CA ASN A 276 4.18 13.78 5.55
C ASN A 276 2.79 14.41 5.43
N ASN A 277 2.15 14.34 4.26
CA ASN A 277 0.76 14.78 4.09
C ASN A 277 -0.20 13.95 4.94
N ILE A 278 0.02 12.63 5.01
CA ILE A 278 -0.78 11.73 5.88
C ILE A 278 -0.55 12.08 7.35
N ILE A 279 0.69 12.24 7.79
CA ILE A 279 1.03 12.65 9.17
C ILE A 279 0.34 13.97 9.51
N GLY A 280 0.48 15.00 8.67
CA GLY A 280 -0.15 16.29 8.89
C GLY A 280 -1.69 16.25 8.85
N ALA A 281 -2.27 15.35 8.06
CA ALA A 281 -3.71 15.11 8.06
C ALA A 281 -4.17 14.45 9.37
N LEU A 282 -3.45 13.45 9.88
CA LEU A 282 -3.75 12.78 11.15
C LEU A 282 -3.71 13.77 12.33
N ASP A 283 -2.65 14.58 12.39
CA ASP A 283 -2.45 15.57 13.46
C ASP A 283 -3.51 16.68 13.49
N THR A 284 -4.19 16.90 12.37
CA THR A 284 -5.23 17.92 12.22
C THR A 284 -6.62 17.34 12.07
N PHE A 285 -6.78 16.02 12.08
CA PHE A 285 -8.07 15.38 11.87
C PHE A 285 -8.97 15.63 13.08
N THR A 286 -10.05 16.38 12.86
CA THR A 286 -10.97 16.79 13.94
C THR A 286 -12.38 16.26 13.72
N CYS A 287 -13.08 16.02 14.82
CA CYS A 287 -14.52 15.76 14.83
C CYS A 287 -15.16 16.88 15.65
N ARG A 288 -16.03 17.69 15.02
CA ARG A 288 -16.71 18.85 15.66
C ARG A 288 -15.75 19.83 16.33
N GLY A 289 -14.59 20.07 15.70
CA GLY A 289 -13.56 21.00 16.19
C GLY A 289 -12.62 20.42 17.26
N PHE A 290 -12.80 19.17 17.68
CA PHE A 290 -11.91 18.49 18.61
C PHE A 290 -10.99 17.52 17.87
N PRO A 291 -9.67 17.49 18.16
CA PRO A 291 -8.76 16.48 17.62
C PRO A 291 -9.29 15.07 17.88
N ARG A 292 -9.37 14.27 16.82
CA ARG A 292 -9.87 12.89 16.89
C ARG A 292 -8.83 11.95 17.49
N PHE A 293 -7.56 12.25 17.28
CA PHE A 293 -6.42 11.47 17.73
C PHE A 293 -5.41 12.37 18.43
N MET A 294 -4.54 11.77 19.23
CA MET A 294 -3.34 12.46 19.71
C MET A 294 -2.41 12.75 18.54
N ASN A 295 -1.51 13.71 18.74
CA ASN A 295 -0.47 13.98 17.75
C ASN A 295 0.41 12.73 17.52
N THR A 296 0.72 12.50 16.26
CA THR A 296 1.47 11.34 15.76
C THR A 296 2.85 11.18 16.41
N GLU A 297 3.54 12.26 16.72
CA GLU A 297 4.85 12.23 17.40
C GLU A 297 4.73 11.63 18.81
N PHE A 298 3.66 11.98 19.55
CA PHE A 298 3.40 11.43 20.87
C PHE A 298 3.04 9.94 20.79
N ILE A 299 2.19 9.56 19.83
CA ILE A 299 1.81 8.16 19.62
C ILE A 299 3.04 7.32 19.27
N GLU A 300 3.88 7.81 18.36
CA GLU A 300 5.12 7.15 17.99
C GLU A 300 6.07 7.03 19.20
N ALA A 301 6.22 8.09 20.00
CA ALA A 301 7.06 8.07 21.19
C ALA A 301 6.60 7.04 22.23
N ALA A 302 5.31 7.01 22.55
CA ALA A 302 4.70 6.04 23.47
C ALA A 302 4.83 4.59 22.95
N THR A 303 4.61 4.40 21.64
CA THR A 303 4.73 3.09 21.00
C THR A 303 6.18 2.63 21.00
N ARG A 304 7.13 3.48 20.59
CA ARG A 304 8.56 3.16 20.58
C ARG A 304 9.10 2.80 21.97
N TRP A 305 8.63 3.50 23.00
CA TRP A 305 8.97 3.15 24.39
C TRP A 305 8.52 1.73 24.72
N SER A 306 7.31 1.37 24.32
CA SER A 306 6.75 0.03 24.51
C SER A 306 7.48 -1.03 23.69
N LEU A 307 7.89 -0.69 22.46
CA LEU A 307 8.65 -1.57 21.57
C LEU A 307 10.13 -1.72 21.96
N SER A 308 10.68 -0.87 22.82
CA SER A 308 12.10 -0.92 23.22
C SER A 308 12.54 -2.25 23.84
N GLN A 309 11.58 -3.05 24.31
CA GLN A 309 11.80 -4.38 24.89
C GLN A 309 11.78 -5.51 23.84
N LEU A 310 11.42 -5.21 22.59
CA LEU A 310 11.28 -6.17 21.51
C LEU A 310 12.48 -6.07 20.57
N SER A 311 13.06 -7.22 20.23
CA SER A 311 14.33 -7.30 19.48
C SER A 311 14.19 -7.84 18.06
N PHE A 312 12.96 -8.07 17.56
CA PHE A 312 12.74 -8.60 16.23
C PHE A 312 12.50 -7.49 15.19
N PRO A 313 13.11 -7.59 13.99
CA PRO A 313 14.23 -8.48 13.64
C PRO A 313 15.56 -7.95 14.18
N LYS A 314 16.56 -8.84 14.36
CA LYS A 314 17.92 -8.38 14.65
C LYS A 314 18.49 -7.66 13.44
N GLN A 315 19.36 -6.67 13.66
CA GLN A 315 19.95 -5.89 12.56
C GLN A 315 20.65 -6.77 11.51
N ALA A 316 21.28 -7.89 11.93
CA ALA A 316 21.94 -8.83 11.04
C ALA A 316 20.97 -9.61 10.12
N GLU A 317 19.69 -9.72 10.50
CA GLU A 317 18.67 -10.49 9.78
C GLU A 317 17.90 -9.62 8.78
N VAL A 318 17.94 -8.29 8.95
CA VAL A 318 17.14 -7.33 8.17
C VAL A 318 17.34 -7.46 6.66
N VAL A 319 18.58 -7.64 6.21
CA VAL A 319 18.87 -7.74 4.76
C VAL A 319 18.21 -8.99 4.17
N ALA A 320 18.41 -10.15 4.79
CA ALA A 320 17.84 -11.41 4.33
C ALA A 320 16.31 -11.41 4.38
N LEU A 321 15.72 -10.85 5.46
CA LEU A 321 14.27 -10.74 5.60
C LEU A 321 13.68 -9.78 4.56
N HIS A 322 14.35 -8.65 4.29
CA HIS A 322 13.89 -7.68 3.32
C HIS A 322 13.97 -8.18 1.89
N GLU A 323 15.07 -8.84 1.50
CA GLU A 323 15.16 -9.51 0.21
C GLU A 323 14.01 -10.53 0.05
N ARG A 324 13.89 -11.46 1.00
CA ARG A 324 12.89 -12.53 0.94
C ARG A 324 11.47 -11.97 0.84
N SER A 325 11.17 -10.96 1.64
CA SER A 325 9.89 -10.26 1.63
C SER A 325 9.62 -9.54 0.31
N THR A 326 10.57 -8.78 -0.23
CA THR A 326 10.39 -8.08 -1.50
C THR A 326 10.13 -9.05 -2.65
N LEU A 327 10.91 -10.13 -2.71
CA LEU A 327 10.71 -11.18 -3.72
C LEU A 327 9.36 -11.86 -3.55
N HIS A 328 8.91 -12.11 -2.33
CA HIS A 328 7.57 -12.65 -2.09
C HIS A 328 6.48 -11.73 -2.63
N GLU A 329 6.54 -10.43 -2.34
CA GLU A 329 5.58 -9.44 -2.82
C GLU A 329 5.54 -9.37 -4.36
N LEU A 330 6.69 -9.46 -5.02
CA LEU A 330 6.79 -9.50 -6.50
C LEU A 330 6.20 -10.77 -7.11
N ARG A 331 6.45 -11.94 -6.48
CA ARG A 331 5.81 -13.21 -6.88
C ARG A 331 4.29 -13.10 -6.78
N MET A 332 3.79 -12.57 -5.67
CA MET A 332 2.35 -12.40 -5.44
C MET A 332 1.72 -11.40 -6.41
N PHE A 333 2.43 -10.33 -6.76
CA PHE A 333 2.03 -9.41 -7.81
C PHE A 333 1.89 -10.11 -9.16
N SER A 334 2.93 -10.81 -9.63
CA SER A 334 2.91 -11.53 -10.92
C SER A 334 1.78 -12.55 -11.01
N ARG A 335 1.60 -13.35 -9.94
CA ARG A 335 0.51 -14.31 -9.83
C ARG A 335 -0.86 -13.64 -9.93
N SER A 336 -1.02 -12.45 -9.34
CA SER A 336 -2.28 -11.70 -9.39
C SER A 336 -2.57 -11.19 -10.80
N GLN A 337 -1.55 -10.71 -11.53
CA GLN A 337 -1.71 -10.29 -12.92
C GLN A 337 -2.14 -11.45 -13.82
N ARG A 338 -1.53 -12.62 -13.69
CA ARG A 338 -1.89 -13.81 -14.48
C ARG A 338 -3.30 -14.31 -14.22
N ARG A 339 -3.78 -14.20 -12.97
CA ARG A 339 -5.18 -14.53 -12.64
C ARG A 339 -6.14 -13.60 -13.37
N MET A 340 -5.88 -12.29 -13.34
CA MET A 340 -6.72 -11.32 -14.07
C MET A 340 -6.66 -11.51 -15.58
N GLY A 341 -5.52 -11.94 -16.13
CA GLY A 341 -5.39 -12.26 -17.55
C GLY A 341 -6.20 -13.48 -17.99
N ARG A 342 -6.26 -14.54 -17.16
CA ARG A 342 -7.05 -15.75 -17.43
C ARG A 342 -8.56 -15.55 -17.32
N ASP A 343 -9.00 -14.65 -16.45
CA ASP A 343 -10.42 -14.37 -16.22
C ASP A 343 -11.01 -13.31 -17.20
N SER A 344 -10.23 -12.88 -18.20
CA SER A 344 -10.70 -11.94 -19.23
C SER A 344 -11.64 -12.67 -20.21
N PRO A 345 -12.91 -12.25 -20.38
CA PRO A 345 -13.92 -12.98 -21.17
C PRO A 345 -13.72 -12.94 -22.70
N MET A 346 -12.53 -12.59 -23.20
CA MET A 346 -12.29 -12.36 -24.63
C MET A 346 -11.83 -13.61 -25.40
N ASP A 347 -11.60 -14.73 -24.71
CA ASP A 347 -11.27 -16.03 -25.34
C ASP A 347 -12.54 -16.92 -25.52
N MET A 348 -13.70 -16.33 -25.78
CA MET A 348 -14.81 -17.09 -26.39
C MET A 348 -14.62 -17.11 -27.91
N ASP A 349 -13.99 -18.19 -28.36
CA ASP A 349 -13.90 -18.68 -29.73
C ASP A 349 -14.97 -18.11 -30.67
N MET A 350 -14.55 -17.24 -31.59
CA MET A 350 -15.30 -16.94 -32.82
C MET A 350 -15.16 -18.11 -33.82
N ASP A 351 -15.54 -19.31 -33.39
CA ASP A 351 -15.77 -20.45 -34.28
C ASP A 351 -17.28 -20.72 -34.35
N GLN A 352 -18.01 -19.83 -35.04
CA GLN A 352 -19.30 -20.15 -35.64
C GLN A 352 -19.80 -19.02 -36.55
N GLU A 353 -19.43 -19.07 -37.84
CA GLU A 353 -20.38 -18.69 -38.89
C GLU A 353 -20.47 -19.80 -39.93
N HIS A 354 -21.56 -20.54 -39.78
CA HIS A 354 -22.06 -21.55 -40.68
C HIS A 354 -22.85 -20.81 -41.77
N ASP A 355 -22.23 -20.47 -42.90
CA ASP A 355 -22.96 -19.86 -44.02
C ASP A 355 -23.67 -20.95 -44.84
N GLY A 356 -24.89 -21.26 -44.41
CA GLY A 356 -25.85 -21.99 -45.22
C GLY A 356 -26.44 -21.07 -46.28
N ARG A 357 -26.04 -21.24 -47.55
CA ARG A 357 -26.78 -20.71 -48.70
C ARG A 357 -27.55 -21.80 -49.43
N PRO A 358 -28.86 -21.60 -49.71
CA PRO A 358 -29.68 -22.54 -50.44
C PRO A 358 -29.48 -22.45 -51.96
N GLU A 359 -29.85 -23.56 -52.61
CA GLU A 359 -29.69 -23.93 -54.01
C GLU A 359 -30.29 -22.94 -55.04
N ALA A 360 -29.66 -22.87 -56.22
CA ALA A 360 -30.28 -22.42 -57.45
C ALA A 360 -30.28 -23.55 -58.48
N ILE A 361 -31.50 -24.01 -58.78
CA ILE A 361 -31.89 -25.02 -59.76
C ILE A 361 -31.52 -24.55 -61.18
N LYS A 362 -30.79 -25.36 -61.94
CA LYS A 362 -30.73 -25.28 -63.41
C LYS A 362 -31.37 -26.52 -64.02
N GLY A 363 -32.48 -26.32 -64.73
CA GLY A 363 -33.19 -27.33 -65.51
C GLY A 363 -32.52 -27.67 -66.87
N PRO A 364 -33.12 -28.59 -67.65
CA PRO A 364 -32.41 -29.45 -68.61
C PRO A 364 -32.53 -29.06 -70.09
N GLY A 365 -31.57 -29.56 -70.89
CA GLY A 365 -31.65 -29.90 -72.33
C GLY A 365 -31.52 -28.76 -73.35
N PRO A 366 -31.13 -29.01 -74.63
CA PRO A 366 -31.25 -30.29 -75.36
C PRO A 366 -30.00 -30.73 -76.16
N GLU A 367 -30.20 -31.87 -76.84
CA GLU A 367 -29.37 -32.65 -77.76
C GLU A 367 -28.74 -31.88 -78.95
N LEU A 368 -27.68 -32.47 -79.53
CA LEU A 368 -27.38 -32.67 -80.97
C LEU A 368 -25.99 -33.33 -81.07
N GLU A 369 -25.92 -34.63 -81.37
CA GLU A 369 -25.62 -35.22 -82.69
C GLU A 369 -24.22 -34.88 -83.27
N VAL A 370 -23.33 -35.88 -83.21
CA VAL A 370 -22.52 -36.54 -84.27
C VAL A 370 -21.18 -37.02 -83.69
#